data_AF-A0A813FRP4-F1
#
_entry.id   AF-A0A813FRP4-F1
#
_cell.length_a   1.000
_cell.length_b   1.000
_cell.length_c   1.000
_cell.angle_alpha   90.00
_cell.angle_beta   90.00
_cell.angle_gamma   90.00
#
_symmetry.space_group_name_H-M   'P 1'
#
loop_
_entity.id
_entity.type
_entity.pdbx_description
1 polymer ?
#
loop_
_entity_poly.entity_id
_entity_poly.type
_entity_poly.pdbx_seq_one_letter_code
_entity_poly.pdbx_strand_id
1 'polypeptide(L)'
;MAPLPDGFSYAEWNATYNALSFGIAAMGSATIFFWLQLPNVTKNYRTALTITGIVTLIATYHYIRIFNSWSEAFTVASKDGGDYTVKLTGAPFNDGYRYVDWLLTVPLLLIELILVMKLPQAETVSLSWKLGLASALMVALGYPGEIQEALRPPCMSRWATPLLMSWPRPCLACSFGPLRLRSLQWRRVASCCLTKSWGVAS
;
A
#
# COMPACT_ATOMS: atom_id res chain seq x y z
N MET A 1 -11.58 9.96 -8.30
CA MET A 1 -10.50 9.40 -9.12
C MET A 1 -9.47 10.49 -9.29
N ALA A 2 -8.28 10.30 -8.73
CA ALA A 2 -7.19 11.23 -8.96
C ALA A 2 -6.73 11.11 -10.42
N PRO A 3 -6.46 12.23 -11.12
CA PRO A 3 -5.83 12.16 -12.44
C PRO A 3 -4.45 11.52 -12.29
N LEU A 4 -4.15 10.51 -13.12
CA LEU A 4 -2.81 9.94 -13.19
C LEU A 4 -1.84 11.01 -13.72
N PRO A 5 -0.62 11.11 -13.18
CA PRO A 5 0.38 12.04 -13.70
C PRO A 5 0.80 11.66 -15.12
N ASP A 6 0.94 12.66 -15.99
CA ASP A 6 1.46 12.49 -17.34
C ASP A 6 2.97 12.14 -17.32
N GLY A 7 3.44 11.44 -18.36
CA GLY A 7 4.88 11.26 -18.60
C GLY A 7 5.53 10.01 -18.01
N PHE A 8 4.77 8.93 -17.77
CA PHE A 8 5.32 7.63 -17.37
C PHE A 8 6.35 7.10 -18.38
N SER A 9 7.53 6.73 -17.89
CA SER A 9 8.49 5.97 -18.69
C SER A 9 8.04 4.51 -18.85
N TYR A 10 8.52 3.84 -19.91
CA TYR A 10 8.26 2.42 -20.10
C TYR A 10 8.76 1.57 -18.93
N ALA A 11 9.89 1.94 -18.33
CA ALA A 11 10.44 1.23 -17.18
C ALA A 11 9.51 1.30 -15.96
N GLU A 12 8.95 2.47 -15.65
CA GLU A 12 8.01 2.65 -14.55
C GLU A 12 6.69 1.89 -14.81
N TRP A 13 6.17 1.97 -16.03
CA TRP A 13 4.98 1.22 -16.41
C TRP A 13 5.19 -0.29 -16.29
N ASN A 14 6.31 -0.79 -16.82
CA ASN A 14 6.65 -2.22 -16.79
C ASN A 14 6.94 -2.70 -15.36
N ALA A 15 7.55 -1.87 -14.51
CA ALA A 15 7.76 -2.20 -13.11
C ALA A 15 6.42 -2.40 -12.37
N THR A 16 5.46 -1.47 -12.53
CA THR A 16 4.13 -1.59 -11.93
C THR A 16 3.35 -2.77 -12.50
N TYR A 17 3.41 -2.99 -13.82
CA TYR A 17 2.78 -4.13 -14.48
C TYR A 17 3.25 -5.47 -13.89
N ASN A 18 4.58 -5.65 -13.77
CA ASN A 18 5.16 -6.88 -13.22
C ASN A 18 4.87 -7.02 -11.72
N ALA A 19 4.88 -5.93 -10.96
CA ALA A 19 4.55 -5.95 -9.54
C ALA A 19 3.09 -6.37 -9.29
N LEU A 20 2.15 -5.85 -10.09
CA LEU A 20 0.73 -6.24 -10.02
C LEU A 20 0.54 -7.70 -10.43
N SER A 21 1.21 -8.15 -11.50
CA SER A 21 1.18 -9.55 -11.94
C SER A 21 1.74 -10.51 -10.87
N PHE A 22 2.86 -10.14 -10.24
CA PHE A 22 3.41 -10.87 -9.11
C PHE A 22 2.44 -10.94 -7.94
N GLY A 23 1.75 -9.84 -7.62
CA GLY A 23 0.72 -9.80 -6.58
C GLY A 23 -0.42 -10.79 -6.84
N ILE A 24 -0.92 -10.88 -8.08
CA ILE A 24 -1.95 -11.85 -8.48
C ILE A 24 -1.44 -13.29 -8.29
N ALA A 25 -0.25 -13.58 -8.78
CA ALA A 25 0.34 -14.91 -8.68
C ALA A 25 0.57 -15.32 -7.21
N ALA A 26 1.06 -14.41 -6.37
CA ALA A 26 1.32 -14.65 -4.96
C ALA A 26 0.01 -14.92 -4.18
N MET A 27 -1.01 -14.07 -4.33
CA MET A 27 -2.28 -14.21 -3.62
C MET A 27 -3.07 -15.45 -4.08
N GLY A 28 -3.07 -15.73 -5.39
CA GLY A 28 -3.72 -16.91 -5.95
C GLY A 28 -3.06 -18.21 -5.48
N SER A 29 -1.72 -18.24 -5.45
CA SER A 29 -0.97 -19.39 -4.93
C SER A 29 -1.17 -19.59 -3.44
N ALA A 30 -1.20 -18.50 -2.65
CA ALA A 30 -1.48 -18.55 -1.21
C ALA A 30 -2.88 -19.09 -0.92
N THR A 31 -3.88 -18.72 -1.71
CA THR A 31 -5.26 -19.24 -1.60
C THR A 31 -5.27 -20.77 -1.71
N ILE A 32 -4.63 -21.30 -2.76
CA ILE A 32 -4.53 -22.74 -2.99
C ILE A 32 -3.80 -23.41 -1.83
N PHE A 33 -2.68 -22.83 -1.39
CA PHE A 33 -1.89 -23.35 -0.27
C PHE A 33 -2.71 -23.47 1.02
N PHE A 34 -3.43 -22.43 1.43
CA PHE A 34 -4.20 -22.45 2.67
C PHE A 34 -5.32 -23.49 2.66
N TRP A 35 -5.99 -23.67 1.52
CA TRP A 35 -7.02 -24.71 1.39
C TRP A 35 -6.44 -26.12 1.35
N LEU A 36 -5.31 -26.34 0.68
CA LEU A 36 -4.62 -27.63 0.71
C LEU A 36 -4.07 -27.97 2.11
N GLN A 37 -3.78 -26.97 2.94
CA GLN A 37 -3.27 -27.14 4.29
C GLN A 37 -4.38 -27.39 5.34
N LEU A 38 -5.67 -27.25 5.00
CA LEU A 38 -6.80 -27.53 5.91
C LEU A 38 -6.76 -28.89 6.65
N PRO A 39 -6.44 -30.04 6.01
CA PRO A 39 -6.37 -31.32 6.72
C PRO A 39 -5.24 -31.38 7.74
N ASN A 40 -4.16 -30.62 7.55
CA ASN A 40 -2.96 -30.62 8.40
C ASN A 40 -3.13 -29.79 9.68
N VAL A 41 -4.26 -29.10 9.84
CA VAL A 41 -4.54 -28.23 10.99
C VAL A 41 -5.60 -28.84 11.91
N THR A 42 -5.42 -28.65 13.22
CA THR A 42 -6.39 -29.11 14.23
C THR A 42 -7.76 -28.46 14.03
N LYS A 43 -8.84 -29.19 14.34
CA LYS A 43 -10.23 -28.76 14.02
C LYS A 43 -10.58 -27.36 14.53
N ASN A 44 -9.98 -26.94 15.65
CA ASN A 44 -10.23 -25.65 16.28
C ASN A 44 -9.75 -24.45 15.44
N TYR A 45 -8.73 -24.62 14.59
CA TYR A 45 -8.17 -23.52 13.78
C TYR A 45 -8.56 -23.60 12.30
N ARG A 46 -9.30 -24.63 11.89
CA ARG A 46 -9.70 -24.82 10.49
C ARG A 46 -10.55 -23.66 9.99
N THR A 47 -11.48 -23.16 10.81
CA THR A 47 -12.32 -22.00 10.47
C THR A 47 -11.48 -20.76 10.20
N ALA A 48 -10.47 -20.49 11.04
CA ALA A 48 -9.56 -19.36 10.85
C ALA A 48 -8.79 -19.52 9.52
N LEU A 49 -8.21 -20.70 9.26
CA LEU A 49 -7.48 -20.97 8.02
C LEU A 49 -8.37 -20.89 6.76
N THR A 50 -9.63 -21.31 6.86
CA THR A 50 -10.61 -21.16 5.77
C THR A 50 -10.89 -19.68 5.49
N ILE A 51 -10.99 -18.85 6.51
CA ILE A 51 -11.17 -17.39 6.37
C ILE A 51 -9.94 -16.78 5.67
N THR A 52 -8.71 -17.17 6.04
CA THR A 52 -7.48 -16.72 5.35
C THR A 52 -7.51 -17.05 3.86
N GLY A 53 -7.96 -18.27 3.51
CA GLY A 53 -8.12 -18.69 2.12
C GLY A 53 -9.14 -17.84 1.36
N ILE A 54 -10.26 -17.49 2.01
CA ILE A 54 -11.27 -16.59 1.42
C ILE A 54 -10.70 -15.17 1.23
N VAL A 55 -9.99 -14.64 2.22
CA VAL A 55 -9.38 -13.30 2.15
C VAL A 55 -8.39 -13.21 0.99
N THR A 56 -7.50 -14.20 0.86
CA THR A 56 -6.52 -14.24 -0.23
C THR A 56 -7.18 -14.41 -1.61
N LEU A 57 -8.31 -15.12 -1.69
CA LEU A 57 -9.10 -15.21 -2.92
C LEU A 57 -9.73 -13.86 -3.30
N ILE A 58 -10.35 -13.17 -2.34
CA ILE A 58 -10.95 -11.85 -2.56
C ILE A 58 -9.87 -10.86 -3.01
N ALA A 59 -8.71 -10.87 -2.37
CA ALA A 59 -7.57 -10.04 -2.77
C ALA A 59 -7.12 -10.37 -4.21
N THR A 60 -7.02 -11.65 -4.57
CA THR A 60 -6.66 -12.09 -5.92
C THR A 60 -7.62 -11.53 -6.97
N TYR A 61 -8.94 -11.61 -6.72
CA TYR A 61 -9.95 -11.04 -7.61
C TYR A 61 -9.78 -9.52 -7.79
N HIS A 62 -9.57 -8.78 -6.70
CA HIS A 62 -9.39 -7.33 -6.77
C HIS A 62 -8.08 -6.95 -7.47
N TYR A 63 -7.00 -7.70 -7.27
CA TYR A 63 -5.75 -7.48 -8.00
C TYR A 63 -5.91 -7.71 -9.51
N ILE A 64 -6.69 -8.71 -9.94
CA ILE A 64 -7.03 -8.90 -11.36
C ILE A 64 -7.77 -7.68 -11.91
N ARG A 65 -8.76 -7.14 -11.16
CA ARG A 65 -9.51 -5.93 -11.58
C ARG A 65 -8.62 -4.70 -11.67
N ILE A 66 -7.72 -4.51 -10.70
CA ILE A 66 -6.75 -3.42 -10.69
C ILE A 66 -5.78 -3.54 -11.86
N PHE A 67 -5.28 -4.75 -12.15
CA PHE A 67 -4.38 -5.01 -13.26
C PHE A 67 -5.04 -4.74 -14.63
N ASN A 68 -6.30 -5.12 -14.80
CA ASN A 68 -7.05 -4.79 -16.01
C ASN A 68 -7.25 -3.28 -16.14
N SER A 69 -7.64 -2.60 -15.06
CA SER A 69 -7.77 -1.14 -15.04
C SER A 69 -6.45 -0.42 -15.32
N TRP A 70 -5.32 -0.95 -14.85
CA TRP A 70 -3.98 -0.46 -15.17
C TRP A 70 -3.67 -0.63 -16.65
N SER A 71 -3.94 -1.81 -17.21
CA SER A 71 -3.66 -2.10 -18.62
C SER A 71 -4.54 -1.28 -19.57
N GLU A 72 -5.77 -0.96 -19.19
CA GLU A 72 -6.70 -0.12 -19.97
C GLU A 72 -6.36 1.38 -19.90
N ALA A 73 -5.80 1.85 -18.77
CA ALA A 73 -5.44 3.25 -18.56
C ALA A 73 -4.27 3.73 -19.44
N PHE A 74 -3.41 2.80 -19.88
CA PHE A 74 -2.20 3.12 -20.66
C PHE A 74 -2.19 2.40 -22.01
N THR A 75 -1.91 3.15 -23.07
CA THR A 75 -1.59 2.60 -24.39
C THR A 75 -0.08 2.56 -24.54
N VAL A 76 0.48 1.36 -24.72
CA VAL A 76 1.91 1.15 -24.97
C VAL A 76 2.10 0.87 -26.46
N ALA A 77 2.74 1.80 -27.18
CA ALA A 77 3.04 1.65 -28.59
C ALA A 77 4.55 1.67 -28.81
N SER A 78 5.05 0.68 -29.56
CA SER A 78 6.41 0.70 -30.10
C SER A 78 6.41 1.53 -31.38
N LYS A 79 7.30 2.51 -31.48
CA LYS A 79 7.61 3.13 -32.77
C LYS A 79 8.68 2.28 -33.45
N ASP A 80 8.31 1.63 -34.56
CA ASP A 80 9.20 1.09 -35.59
C ASP A 80 10.53 0.49 -35.07
N GLY A 81 10.44 -0.49 -34.17
CA GLY A 81 11.61 -1.24 -33.68
C GLY A 81 12.46 -0.54 -32.61
N GLY A 82 12.01 0.60 -32.08
CA GLY A 82 12.67 1.37 -31.01
C GLY A 82 11.85 1.51 -29.72
N ASP A 83 12.24 2.49 -28.89
CA ASP A 83 11.72 2.76 -27.54
C ASP A 83 10.19 2.72 -27.45
N TYR A 84 9.70 2.03 -26.41
CA TYR A 84 8.28 1.96 -26.09
C TYR A 84 7.82 3.31 -25.53
N THR A 85 6.78 3.87 -26.15
CA THR A 85 6.13 5.08 -25.64
C THR A 85 4.85 4.70 -24.91
N VAL A 86 4.72 5.20 -23.67
CA VAL A 86 3.53 5.00 -22.83
C VAL A 86 2.70 6.27 -22.89
N LYS A 87 1.44 6.16 -23.29
CA LYS A 87 0.49 7.27 -23.32
C LYS A 87 -0.75 6.93 -22.52
N LEU A 88 -1.36 7.92 -21.87
CA LEU A 88 -2.66 7.74 -21.23
C LEU A 88 -3.75 7.59 -22.29
N THR A 89 -4.59 6.55 -22.14
CA THR A 89 -5.72 6.27 -23.04
C THR A 89 -6.91 7.20 -22.76
N GLY A 90 -6.96 7.82 -21.58
CA GLY A 90 -8.10 8.63 -21.10
C GLY A 90 -9.13 7.82 -20.29
N ALA A 91 -9.00 6.50 -20.24
CA ALA A 91 -9.74 5.66 -19.30
C ALA A 91 -9.19 5.86 -17.88
N PRO A 92 -10.03 6.17 -16.87
CA PRO A 92 -9.55 6.43 -15.53
C PRO A 92 -9.15 5.14 -14.81
N PHE A 93 -7.99 5.17 -14.14
CA PHE A 93 -7.58 4.10 -13.25
C PHE A 93 -8.42 4.13 -11.96
N ASN A 94 -8.96 2.97 -11.56
CA ASN A 94 -9.90 2.89 -10.44
C ASN A 94 -9.25 2.41 -9.14
N ASP A 95 -8.81 3.36 -8.32
CA ASP A 95 -8.32 3.12 -6.95
C ASP A 95 -9.39 2.56 -6.01
N GLY A 96 -10.68 2.75 -6.35
CA GLY A 96 -11.82 2.30 -5.54
C GLY A 96 -11.87 0.78 -5.34
N TYR A 97 -11.30 -0.01 -6.26
CA TYR A 97 -11.22 -1.46 -6.08
C TYR A 97 -10.42 -1.86 -4.84
N ARG A 98 -9.41 -1.08 -4.42
CA ARG A 98 -8.67 -1.35 -3.18
C ARG A 98 -9.50 -1.09 -1.93
N TYR A 99 -10.35 -0.07 -1.97
CA TYR A 99 -11.22 0.25 -0.85
C TYR A 99 -12.31 -0.78 -0.63
N VAL A 100 -12.86 -1.31 -1.73
CA VAL A 100 -13.83 -2.41 -1.66
C VAL A 100 -13.15 -3.67 -1.11
N ASP A 101 -11.92 -3.97 -1.55
CA ASP A 101 -11.12 -5.05 -0.99
C ASP A 101 -10.88 -4.88 0.51
N TRP A 102 -10.49 -3.69 0.97
CA TRP A 102 -10.25 -3.42 2.39
C TRP A 102 -11.51 -3.52 3.24
N LEU A 103 -12.66 -3.08 2.72
CA LEU A 103 -13.93 -3.21 3.43
C LEU A 103 -14.28 -4.67 3.71
N LEU A 104 -13.90 -5.59 2.83
CA LEU A 104 -14.15 -7.02 2.98
C LEU A 104 -13.03 -7.71 3.78
N THR A 105 -11.77 -7.44 3.45
CA THR A 105 -10.61 -8.18 3.98
C THR A 105 -10.18 -7.71 5.36
N VAL A 106 -10.24 -6.41 5.67
CA VAL A 106 -9.78 -5.90 6.99
C VAL A 106 -10.62 -6.47 8.14
N PRO A 107 -11.97 -6.48 8.09
CA PRO A 107 -12.76 -7.11 9.15
C PRO A 107 -12.51 -8.61 9.24
N LEU A 108 -12.39 -9.31 8.10
CA LEU A 108 -12.15 -10.76 8.07
C LEU A 108 -10.81 -11.15 8.70
N LEU A 109 -9.74 -10.40 8.42
CA LEU A 109 -8.41 -10.61 9.01
C LEU A 109 -8.41 -10.41 10.53
N LEU A 110 -9.17 -9.42 11.02
CA LEU A 110 -9.30 -9.17 12.46
C LEU A 110 -10.08 -10.30 13.14
N ILE A 111 -11.19 -10.74 12.54
CA ILE A 111 -11.99 -11.85 13.08
C ILE A 111 -11.17 -13.15 13.10
N GLU A 112 -10.39 -13.42 12.05
CA GLU A 112 -9.49 -14.56 11.99
C GLU A 112 -8.51 -14.60 13.18
N LEU A 113 -7.85 -13.47 13.47
CA LEU A 113 -6.90 -13.38 14.58
C LEU A 113 -7.58 -13.68 15.93
N ILE A 114 -8.79 -13.16 16.15
CA ILE A 114 -9.56 -13.42 17.38
C ILE A 114 -9.89 -14.91 17.52
N LEU A 115 -10.26 -15.58 16.43
CA LEU A 115 -10.55 -17.02 16.43
C LEU A 115 -9.32 -17.87 16.79
N VAL A 116 -8.11 -17.40 16.45
CA VAL A 116 -6.86 -18.10 16.81
C VAL A 116 -6.50 -17.93 18.30
N MET A 117 -6.92 -16.84 18.94
CA MET A 117 -6.59 -16.54 20.34
C MET A 117 -7.33 -17.40 21.38
N LYS A 118 -8.31 -18.22 20.98
CA LYS A 118 -9.06 -19.13 21.87
C LYS A 118 -9.68 -18.44 23.10
N LEU A 119 -10.27 -17.26 22.90
CA LEU A 119 -11.01 -16.56 23.95
C LEU A 119 -12.34 -17.25 24.27
N PRO A 120 -12.92 -17.03 25.47
CA PRO A 120 -14.28 -17.46 25.77
C PRO A 120 -15.27 -17.00 24.69
N GLN A 121 -16.30 -17.80 24.41
CA GLN A 121 -17.22 -17.54 23.28
C GLN A 121 -17.89 -16.16 23.37
N ALA A 122 -18.31 -15.76 24.56
CA ALA A 122 -18.94 -14.45 24.79
C ALA A 122 -17.98 -13.28 24.48
N GLU A 123 -16.70 -13.43 24.83
CA GLU A 123 -15.67 -12.42 24.58
C GLU A 123 -15.29 -12.38 23.09
N THR A 124 -15.12 -13.54 22.46
CA THR A 124 -14.86 -13.69 21.02
C THR A 124 -15.91 -12.96 20.19
N VAL A 125 -17.20 -13.17 20.48
CA VAL A 125 -18.30 -12.52 19.73
C VAL A 125 -18.31 -11.02 19.97
N SER A 126 -18.18 -10.57 21.22
CA SER A 126 -18.15 -9.14 21.56
C SER A 126 -16.99 -8.41 20.88
N LEU A 127 -15.80 -9.00 20.91
CA LEU A 127 -14.59 -8.42 20.32
C LEU A 127 -14.65 -8.43 18.80
N SER A 128 -15.16 -9.51 18.18
CA SER A 128 -15.36 -9.61 16.73
C SER A 128 -16.29 -8.52 16.21
N TRP A 129 -17.39 -8.24 16.92
CA TRP A 129 -18.30 -7.17 16.54
C TRP A 129 -17.69 -5.78 16.71
N LYS A 130 -17.00 -5.53 17.83
CA LYS A 130 -16.35 -4.23 18.08
C LYS A 130 -15.25 -3.93 17.06
N LEU A 131 -14.36 -4.89 16.81
CA LEU A 131 -13.24 -4.72 15.88
C LEU A 131 -13.68 -4.77 14.42
N GLY A 132 -14.66 -5.62 14.08
CA GLY A 132 -15.26 -5.65 12.75
C GLY A 132 -15.96 -4.34 12.40
N LEU A 133 -16.74 -3.78 13.32
CA LEU A 133 -17.40 -2.48 13.09
C LEU A 133 -16.40 -1.31 13.07
N ALA A 134 -15.43 -1.29 13.99
CA ALA A 134 -14.41 -0.26 14.03
C ALA A 134 -13.57 -0.22 12.74
N SER A 135 -13.20 -1.39 12.21
CA SER A 135 -12.47 -1.49 10.93
C SER A 135 -13.32 -1.06 9.73
N ALA A 136 -14.61 -1.45 9.68
CA ALA A 136 -15.52 -0.97 8.65
C ALA A 136 -15.66 0.56 8.67
N LEU A 137 -15.79 1.17 9.85
CA LEU A 137 -15.82 2.62 10.01
C LEU A 137 -14.51 3.29 9.57
N MET A 138 -13.36 2.69 9.91
CA MET A 138 -12.05 3.19 9.48
C MET A 138 -11.94 3.27 7.94
N VAL A 139 -12.33 2.20 7.23
CA VAL A 139 -12.29 2.17 5.76
C VAL A 139 -13.31 3.13 5.16
N ALA A 140 -14.53 3.18 5.73
CA ALA A 140 -15.59 4.06 5.27
C ALA A 140 -15.27 5.56 5.43
N LEU A 141 -14.55 5.94 6.50
CA LEU A 141 -14.09 7.31 6.74
C LEU A 141 -12.81 7.65 5.94
N GLY A 142 -11.97 6.65 5.65
CA GLY A 142 -10.76 6.83 4.86
C GLY A 142 -11.03 7.18 3.39
N TYR A 143 -12.02 6.54 2.78
CA TYR A 143 -12.33 6.74 1.35
C TYR A 143 -12.68 8.19 0.99
N PRO A 144 -13.58 8.89 1.71
CA PRO A 144 -13.86 10.31 1.47
C PRO A 144 -12.62 11.22 1.65
N GLY A 145 -11.73 10.89 2.59
CA GLY A 145 -10.53 11.67 2.86
C GLY A 145 -9.53 11.66 1.70
N GLU A 146 -9.29 10.50 1.10
CA GLU A 146 -8.40 10.39 -0.07
C GLU A 146 -8.99 11.02 -1.33
N ILE A 147 -10.31 10.94 -1.52
CA ILE A 147 -10.98 11.62 -2.64
C ILE A 147 -10.89 13.15 -2.50
N GLN A 148 -10.90 13.68 -1.26
CA GLN A 148 -10.74 15.12 -1.02
C GLN A 148 -9.31 15.62 -1.28
N GLU A 149 -8.27 14.83 -0.98
CA GLU A 149 -6.89 15.21 -1.28
C GLU A 149 -6.63 15.23 -2.80
N ALA A 150 -7.23 14.30 -3.55
CA ALA A 150 -7.17 14.28 -5.02
C ALA A 150 -7.81 15.53 -5.69
N LEU A 151 -8.69 16.24 -4.97
CA LEU A 151 -9.35 17.47 -5.43
C LEU A 151 -8.67 18.75 -4.92
N ARG A 152 -7.63 18.63 -4.09
CA ARG A 152 -6.98 19.77 -3.44
C ARG A 152 -5.84 20.32 -4.31
N PRO A 153 -5.77 21.63 -4.57
CA PRO A 153 -4.65 22.20 -5.31
C PRO A 153 -3.32 22.03 -4.53
N PRO A 154 -2.18 21.81 -5.22
CA PRO A 154 -0.89 21.43 -4.61
C PRO A 154 -0.32 22.45 -3.61
N CYS A 155 -0.84 23.68 -3.57
CA CYS A 155 -0.46 24.69 -2.58
C CYS A 155 -1.02 24.41 -1.17
N MET A 156 -2.06 23.59 -1.05
CA MET A 156 -2.83 23.41 0.20
C MET A 156 -2.59 22.07 0.91
N SER A 157 -1.76 21.18 0.36
CA SER A 157 -1.41 19.88 0.97
C SER A 157 -0.41 19.97 2.15
N ARG A 158 0.14 21.16 2.43
CA ARG A 158 1.16 21.34 3.49
C ARG A 158 0.61 21.75 4.86
N TRP A 159 -0.67 22.13 4.98
CA TRP A 159 -1.18 22.80 6.20
C TRP A 159 -2.54 22.32 6.76
N ALA A 160 -3.13 21.22 6.25
CA ALA A 160 -4.51 20.88 6.57
C ALA A 160 -4.71 19.51 7.24
N THR A 161 -4.11 19.31 8.41
CA THR A 161 -4.69 18.49 9.50
C THR A 161 -4.74 19.31 10.78
N PRO A 162 -5.78 20.15 11.00
CA PRO A 162 -5.88 20.92 12.26
C PRO A 162 -6.54 20.14 13.41
N LEU A 163 -6.98 18.89 13.22
CA LEU A 163 -7.82 18.19 14.22
C LEU A 163 -7.23 16.94 14.90
N LEU A 164 -5.98 16.58 14.59
CA LEU A 164 -5.23 15.54 15.33
C LEU A 164 -3.90 16.06 15.88
N MET A 165 -3.81 17.37 16.13
CA MET A 165 -2.60 18.05 16.60
C MET A 165 -2.84 18.77 17.92
N SER A 166 -3.43 18.08 18.89
CA SER A 166 -3.44 18.49 20.31
C SER A 166 -2.43 17.71 21.16
N TRP A 167 -1.56 16.91 20.54
CA TRP A 167 -0.38 16.40 21.25
C TRP A 167 0.73 17.45 21.24
N PRO A 168 1.24 17.87 22.41
CA PRO A 168 2.41 18.72 22.48
C PRO A 168 3.61 17.91 21.98
N ARG A 169 3.99 18.13 20.72
CA ARG A 169 5.29 17.68 20.22
C ARG A 169 6.30 18.75 20.62
N PRO A 170 7.20 18.50 21.59
CA PRO A 170 8.33 19.39 21.78
C PRO A 170 9.15 19.39 20.50
N CYS A 171 9.29 20.58 19.92
CA CYS A 171 10.26 20.89 18.90
C CYS A 171 11.67 20.61 19.46
N LEU A 172 12.23 19.44 19.18
CA LEU A 172 13.67 19.21 19.27
C LEU A 172 14.23 19.25 17.86
N ALA A 173 14.42 20.47 17.39
CA ALA A 173 15.43 20.77 16.38
C ALA A 173 16.81 20.37 16.92
N CYS A 174 17.62 19.76 16.06
CA CYS A 174 19.07 19.76 16.07
C CYS A 174 19.79 20.22 17.36
N SER A 175 20.21 19.27 18.20
CA SER A 175 21.43 19.37 19.01
C SER A 175 21.82 18.00 19.55
N PHE A 176 22.52 17.21 18.74
CA PHE A 176 23.36 16.13 19.25
C PHE A 176 24.81 16.51 18.99
N GLY A 177 25.47 17.01 20.04
CA GLY A 177 26.92 17.10 20.12
C GLY A 177 27.55 15.70 20.19
N PRO A 178 28.84 15.56 19.86
CA PRO A 178 29.46 14.26 19.64
C PRO A 178 29.73 13.54 20.98
N LEU A 179 29.01 12.45 21.23
CA LEU A 179 29.42 11.44 22.20
C LEU A 179 30.48 10.54 21.57
N ARG A 180 31.72 10.87 21.95
CA ARG A 180 32.96 10.14 21.68
C ARG A 180 32.84 8.69 22.16
N LEU A 181 32.72 7.74 21.24
CA LEU A 181 33.03 6.32 21.48
C LEU A 181 33.98 5.81 20.41
N ARG A 182 35.09 5.27 20.90
CA ARG A 182 36.31 4.89 20.18
C ARG A 182 36.08 3.70 19.25
N SER A 183 36.76 3.80 18.10
CA SER A 183 37.41 2.70 17.35
C SER A 183 36.58 1.48 16.96
N LEU A 184 36.20 1.40 15.68
CA LEU A 184 36.55 0.28 14.81
C LEU A 184 36.43 0.72 13.34
N GLN A 185 37.60 0.76 12.69
CA GLN A 185 37.83 0.97 11.26
C GLN A 185 36.88 0.13 10.40
N TRP A 186 36.37 0.70 9.31
CA TRP A 186 36.74 0.29 7.95
C TRP A 186 36.56 1.46 6.98
N ARG A 187 37.64 1.77 6.27
CA ARG A 187 37.82 2.86 5.33
C ARG A 187 37.13 2.56 4.00
N ARG A 188 36.62 3.59 3.31
CA ARG A 188 37.13 4.11 2.01
C ARG A 188 36.00 4.75 1.16
N VAL A 189 36.35 5.91 0.57
CA VAL A 189 35.97 6.37 -0.79
C VAL A 189 34.54 6.93 -0.88
N ALA A 190 34.23 8.09 -1.48
CA ALA A 190 35.00 9.07 -2.25
C ALA A 190 34.26 10.42 -2.28
N SER A 191 35.02 11.45 -2.65
CA SER A 191 34.63 12.81 -3.02
C SER A 191 33.30 12.95 -3.79
N CYS A 192 32.49 13.91 -3.34
CA CYS A 192 31.47 14.65 -4.09
C CYS A 192 31.76 16.12 -3.73
N CYS A 193 32.16 17.04 -4.60
CA CYS A 193 31.49 17.47 -5.82
C CYS A 193 32.49 18.26 -6.67
N LEU A 194 32.77 17.77 -7.87
CA LEU A 194 33.13 18.63 -9.00
C LEU A 194 31.80 19.10 -9.61
N THR A 195 31.52 20.40 -9.58
CA THR A 195 31.27 21.26 -10.76
C THR A 195 30.47 22.52 -10.42
N LYS A 196 31.02 23.64 -10.91
CA LYS A 196 30.38 24.88 -11.37
C LYS A 196 29.49 25.67 -10.39
N SER A 197 30.06 26.75 -9.87
CA SER A 197 29.40 28.05 -9.97
C SER A 197 30.38 29.07 -10.54
N TRP A 198 30.01 29.68 -11.66
CA TRP A 198 30.60 30.92 -12.15
C TRP A 198 29.81 32.06 -11.50
N GLY A 199 30.51 33.04 -10.93
CA GLY A 199 29.91 34.23 -10.32
C GLY A 199 30.99 35.21 -9.91
N VAL A 200 31.27 36.15 -10.81
CA VAL A 200 32.18 37.30 -10.67
C VAL A 200 31.70 38.25 -9.58
N ALA A 201 32.59 38.69 -8.68
CA ALA A 201 32.60 40.04 -8.11
C ALA A 201 33.85 40.29 -7.25
N SER A 202 34.60 41.34 -7.65
CA SER A 202 35.61 42.13 -6.91
C SER A 202 36.80 41.43 -6.29
#